data_AF-H5X7K7-F1
#
_entry.id   AF-H5X7K7-F1
#
_cell.length_a   1.000
_cell.length_b   1.000
_cell.length_c   1.000
_cell.angle_alpha   90.00
_cell.angle_beta   90.00
_cell.angle_gamma   90.00
#
_symmetry.space_group_name_H-M   'P 1'
#
loop_
_entity.id
_entity.type
_entity.pdbx_description
1 polymer ?
#
loop_
_entity_poly.entity_id
_entity_poly.type
_entity_poly.pdbx_seq_one_letter_code
_entity_poly.pdbx_strand_id
1 'polypeptide(L)'
;MTTDGELPRGQNGAEPQLLLTSLLGDFWYWRDEHIPATALVRLLADFDVTPDGARAAMRRLAARGLLSTSRSGRTTAYGIPPRTAEVIIERTHRMLTFGSSAPEWDGRWTVVAFSVPEQERSVRTALRSRLRALRFAALYDGVWVSPHDTAQQALDLLSELGVDTATVLRSTEVPGCPRRGSPREVFDLTALAAEYRAFADRYEPLLQRLEAGLIGPAQALRTRTELRVDWRRFPETDPDLPAELLPKEWARPRAQRVFVRIYDRLGPLAEIRFRQILATVAPELAELACHHDSATVAKLYAGLGDRRAHGDTPFEQAAEARRLEEVARQTRSRG
;
A
#
# COMPACT_ATOMS: atom_id res chain seq x y z
N MET A 1 -20.79 -9.79 -43.80
CA MET A 1 -19.39 -10.22 -43.62
C MET A 1 -18.66 -9.05 -42.97
N THR A 2 -18.63 -8.99 -41.64
CA THR A 2 -17.46 -9.34 -40.79
C THR A 2 -16.24 -8.51 -41.20
N THR A 3 -15.77 -7.58 -40.39
CA THR A 3 -15.06 -7.90 -39.14
C THR A 3 -15.30 -6.88 -38.03
N ASP A 4 -15.87 -7.37 -36.93
CA ASP A 4 -15.83 -6.75 -35.61
C ASP A 4 -14.37 -6.64 -35.16
N GLY A 5 -13.91 -5.41 -34.91
CA GLY A 5 -12.63 -5.14 -34.27
C GLY A 5 -12.76 -5.42 -32.77
N GLU A 6 -12.31 -6.59 -32.33
CA GLU A 6 -12.08 -6.89 -30.92
C GLU A 6 -11.23 -5.79 -30.28
N LEU A 7 -11.86 -4.97 -29.44
CA LEU A 7 -11.17 -4.09 -28.50
C LEU A 7 -10.26 -4.95 -27.59
N PRO A 8 -9.05 -4.46 -27.25
CA PRO A 8 -8.14 -5.20 -26.38
C PRO A 8 -8.79 -5.49 -25.04
N ARG A 9 -8.83 -6.78 -24.70
CA ARG A 9 -9.38 -7.33 -23.44
C ARG A 9 -8.80 -6.57 -22.24
N GLY A 10 -9.66 -5.90 -21.48
CA GLY A 10 -9.28 -5.26 -20.23
C GLY A 10 -8.68 -6.29 -19.28
N GLN A 11 -7.43 -6.06 -18.84
CA GLN A 11 -6.78 -6.83 -17.78
C GLN A 11 -7.47 -6.54 -16.45
N ASN A 12 -8.59 -7.21 -16.18
CA ASN A 12 -9.37 -7.06 -14.96
C ASN A 12 -8.93 -8.05 -13.85
N GLY A 13 -7.62 -8.30 -13.75
CA GLY A 13 -7.01 -9.12 -12.71
C GLY A 13 -5.85 -8.37 -12.04
N ALA A 14 -5.67 -8.56 -10.74
CA ALA A 14 -4.53 -8.02 -10.01
C ALA A 14 -3.20 -8.51 -10.64
N GLU A 15 -2.20 -7.62 -10.74
CA GLU A 15 -0.90 -7.96 -11.32
C GLU A 15 -0.29 -9.16 -10.57
N PRO A 16 0.20 -10.21 -11.25
CA PRO A 16 0.74 -11.41 -10.60
C PRO A 16 1.82 -11.14 -9.55
N GLN A 17 2.63 -10.09 -9.73
CA GLN A 17 3.61 -9.65 -8.73
C GLN A 17 2.95 -9.14 -7.44
N LEU A 18 1.84 -8.42 -7.54
CA LEU A 18 1.10 -7.92 -6.38
C LEU A 18 0.41 -9.07 -5.65
N LEU A 19 -0.18 -10.02 -6.37
CA LEU A 19 -0.76 -11.23 -5.79
C LEU A 19 0.29 -12.04 -5.03
N LEU A 20 1.45 -12.31 -5.65
CA LEU A 20 2.51 -13.10 -5.03
C LEU A 20 3.07 -12.42 -3.77
N THR A 21 3.33 -11.11 -3.83
CA THR A 21 3.81 -10.37 -2.65
C THR A 21 2.78 -10.29 -1.54
N SER A 22 1.48 -10.23 -1.88
CA SER A 22 0.39 -10.25 -0.90
C SER A 22 0.24 -11.61 -0.23
N LEU A 23 0.31 -12.71 -1.01
CA LEU A 23 0.28 -14.08 -0.49
C LEU A 23 1.43 -14.35 0.48
N LEU A 24 2.66 -14.02 0.09
CA LEU A 24 3.83 -14.21 0.95
C LEU A 24 3.74 -13.33 2.19
N GLY A 25 3.28 -12.09 2.03
CA GLY A 25 3.05 -11.19 3.15
C GLY A 25 1.92 -11.61 4.08
N ASP A 26 0.94 -12.41 3.63
CA ASP A 26 -0.18 -12.90 4.43
C ASP A 26 0.16 -14.19 5.17
N PHE A 27 0.84 -15.13 4.50
CA PHE A 27 0.94 -16.53 4.94
C PHE A 27 2.36 -17.05 5.15
N TRP A 28 3.37 -16.40 4.56
CA TRP A 28 4.76 -16.89 4.57
C TRP A 28 5.72 -15.90 5.23
N TYR A 29 5.18 -15.22 6.22
CA TYR A 29 5.79 -14.07 6.83
C TYR A 29 6.70 -14.49 8.00
N TRP A 30 7.82 -13.78 8.23
CA TRP A 30 8.89 -14.16 9.21
C TRP A 30 9.54 -15.52 9.00
N ARG A 31 9.60 -15.96 7.74
CA ARG A 31 10.20 -17.24 7.39
C ARG A 31 11.46 -17.01 6.59
N ASP A 32 12.52 -17.69 7.01
CA ASP A 32 13.77 -17.77 6.26
C ASP A 32 13.68 -18.86 5.18
N GLU A 33 12.75 -19.80 5.33
CA GLU A 33 12.51 -20.89 4.41
C GLU A 33 11.98 -20.41 3.06
N HIS A 34 12.52 -20.98 1.98
CA HIS A 34 12.07 -20.72 0.62
C HIS A 34 10.96 -21.70 0.20
N ILE A 35 9.89 -21.18 -0.39
CA ILE A 35 8.84 -22.00 -1.01
C ILE A 35 9.29 -22.43 -2.42
N PRO A 36 9.19 -23.73 -2.77
CA PRO A 36 9.45 -24.19 -4.14
C PRO A 36 8.62 -23.42 -5.18
N ALA A 37 9.25 -23.04 -6.29
CA ALA A 37 8.59 -22.29 -7.37
C ALA A 37 7.32 -22.98 -7.88
N THR A 38 7.30 -24.32 -7.89
CA THR A 38 6.13 -25.12 -8.27
C THR A 38 4.93 -24.89 -7.35
N ALA A 39 5.14 -24.75 -6.04
CA ALA A 39 4.06 -24.45 -5.10
C ALA A 39 3.52 -23.03 -5.30
N LEU A 40 4.40 -22.05 -5.52
CA LEU A 40 4.01 -20.67 -5.83
C LEU A 40 3.23 -20.56 -7.14
N VAL A 41 3.59 -21.34 -8.17
CA VAL A 41 2.82 -21.45 -9.41
C VAL A 41 1.42 -21.99 -9.13
N ARG A 42 1.29 -23.03 -8.31
CA ARG A 42 -0.02 -23.60 -7.93
C ARG A 42 -0.86 -22.62 -7.10
N LEU A 43 -0.24 -21.86 -6.20
CA LEU A 43 -0.92 -20.80 -5.44
C LEU A 43 -1.44 -19.69 -6.36
N LEU A 44 -0.66 -19.27 -7.35
CA LEU A 44 -1.08 -18.25 -8.30
C LEU A 44 -2.12 -18.77 -9.31
N ALA A 45 -2.20 -20.07 -9.54
CA ALA A 45 -3.25 -20.67 -10.36
C ALA A 45 -4.65 -20.51 -9.74
N ASP A 46 -4.76 -20.42 -8.40
CA ASP A 46 -6.01 -20.08 -7.71
C ASP A 46 -6.49 -18.66 -8.04
N PHE A 47 -5.71 -17.86 -8.79
CA PHE A 47 -6.02 -16.50 -9.29
C PHE A 47 -6.04 -16.43 -10.83
N ASP A 48 -6.15 -17.58 -11.50
CA ASP A 48 -6.15 -17.69 -12.97
C ASP A 48 -4.84 -17.20 -13.63
N VAL A 49 -3.74 -17.12 -12.87
CA VAL A 49 -2.43 -16.78 -13.41
C VAL A 49 -1.82 -18.00 -14.08
N THR A 50 -1.42 -17.85 -15.34
CA THR A 50 -0.77 -18.93 -16.08
C THR A 50 0.57 -19.32 -15.46
N PRO A 51 1.03 -20.58 -15.60
CA PRO A 51 2.33 -21.01 -15.08
C PRO A 51 3.50 -20.13 -15.53
N ASP A 52 3.48 -19.68 -16.78
CA ASP A 52 4.52 -18.80 -17.33
C ASP A 52 4.42 -17.37 -16.78
N GLY A 53 3.20 -16.86 -16.60
CA GLY A 53 2.96 -15.58 -15.93
C GLY A 53 3.49 -15.58 -14.49
N ALA A 54 3.23 -16.66 -13.73
CA ALA A 54 3.72 -16.85 -12.37
C ALA A 54 5.26 -16.90 -12.31
N ARG A 55 5.90 -17.68 -13.20
CA ARG A 55 7.38 -17.75 -13.29
C ARG A 55 8.00 -16.40 -13.66
N ALA A 56 7.38 -15.69 -14.60
CA ALA A 56 7.85 -14.37 -14.99
C ALA A 56 7.72 -13.36 -13.83
N ALA A 57 6.62 -13.41 -13.06
CA ALA A 57 6.42 -12.58 -11.88
C ALA A 57 7.48 -12.84 -10.79
N MET A 58 7.74 -14.12 -10.46
CA MET A 58 8.81 -14.50 -9.53
C MET A 58 10.18 -13.98 -9.98
N ARG A 59 10.54 -14.17 -11.26
CA ARG A 59 11.82 -13.69 -11.81
C ARG A 59 11.93 -12.17 -11.73
N ARG A 60 10.87 -11.43 -12.08
CA ARG A 60 10.86 -9.96 -12.00
C ARG A 60 11.00 -9.46 -10.56
N LEU A 61 10.35 -10.12 -9.60
CA LEU A 61 10.46 -9.76 -8.19
C LEU A 61 11.86 -10.08 -7.64
N ALA A 62 12.42 -11.24 -7.98
CA ALA A 62 13.79 -11.60 -7.60
C ALA A 62 14.84 -10.67 -8.20
N ALA A 63 14.72 -10.31 -9.48
CA ALA A 63 15.60 -9.34 -10.14
C ALA A 63 15.56 -7.94 -9.49
N ARG A 64 14.47 -7.62 -8.79
CA ARG A 64 14.28 -6.38 -8.02
C ARG A 64 14.65 -6.51 -6.55
N GLY A 65 15.21 -7.65 -6.11
CA GLY A 65 15.53 -7.91 -4.70
C GLY A 65 14.31 -8.03 -3.79
N LEU A 66 13.10 -8.22 -4.36
CA LEU A 66 11.85 -8.36 -3.59
C LEU A 66 11.58 -9.80 -3.16
N LEU A 67 12.31 -10.77 -3.72
CA LEU A 67 12.36 -12.16 -3.33
C LEU A 67 13.81 -12.60 -3.22
N SER A 68 14.13 -13.39 -2.20
CA SER A 68 15.37 -14.15 -2.16
C SER A 68 15.19 -15.45 -2.93
N THR A 69 16.26 -15.95 -3.54
CA THR A 69 16.22 -17.17 -4.35
C THR A 69 17.20 -18.19 -3.79
N SER A 70 16.78 -19.44 -3.71
CA SER A 70 17.65 -20.57 -3.41
C SER A 70 17.50 -21.64 -4.48
N ARG A 71 18.56 -22.42 -4.69
CA ARG A 71 18.55 -23.58 -5.57
C ARG A 71 19.09 -24.79 -4.83
N SER A 72 18.32 -25.86 -4.85
CA SER A 72 18.76 -27.18 -4.40
C SER A 72 18.55 -28.17 -5.53
N GLY A 73 19.65 -28.66 -6.11
CA GLY A 73 19.62 -29.50 -7.31
C GLY A 73 18.88 -28.84 -8.48
N ARG A 74 17.79 -29.46 -8.93
CA ARG A 74 16.94 -28.99 -10.05
C ARG A 74 15.81 -28.06 -9.62
N THR A 75 15.63 -27.85 -8.31
CA THR A 75 14.50 -27.09 -7.77
C THR A 75 14.95 -25.66 -7.45
N THR A 76 14.23 -24.68 -8.00
CA THR A 76 14.34 -23.28 -7.58
C THR A 76 13.24 -22.98 -6.56
N ALA A 77 13.61 -22.31 -5.47
CA ALA A 77 12.70 -21.86 -4.45
C ALA A 77 12.86 -20.35 -4.22
N TYR A 78 11.79 -19.71 -3.74
CA TYR A 78 11.73 -18.28 -3.48
C TYR A 78 11.25 -18.01 -2.06
N GLY A 79 11.78 -16.96 -1.45
CA GLY A 79 11.52 -16.59 -0.06
C GLY A 79 11.45 -15.08 0.07
N ILE A 80 11.08 -14.61 1.25
CA ILE A 80 11.13 -13.18 1.55
C ILE A 80 12.61 -12.85 1.85
N PRO A 81 13.16 -11.74 1.31
CA PRO A 81 14.48 -11.29 1.72
C PRO A 81 14.52 -11.04 3.24
N PRO A 82 15.65 -11.26 3.92
CA PRO A 82 15.78 -11.00 5.35
C PRO A 82 15.31 -9.60 5.72
N ARG A 83 14.45 -9.50 6.73
CA ARG A 83 13.96 -8.24 7.31
C ARG A 83 13.82 -8.41 8.81
N THR A 84 13.96 -7.30 9.54
CA THR A 84 13.66 -7.28 10.97
C THR A 84 12.17 -7.49 11.19
N ALA A 85 11.81 -8.24 12.23
CA ALA A 85 10.40 -8.51 12.55
C ALA A 85 9.63 -7.19 12.77
N GLU A 86 10.29 -6.22 13.39
CA GLU A 86 9.85 -4.85 13.66
C GLU A 86 9.23 -4.18 12.43
N VAL A 87 9.99 -4.11 11.32
CA VAL A 87 9.60 -3.39 10.10
C VAL A 87 8.29 -3.90 9.54
N ILE A 88 8.12 -5.22 9.55
CA ILE A 88 6.97 -5.78 8.91
C ILE A 88 5.77 -5.99 9.86
N ILE A 89 5.99 -6.05 11.19
CA ILE A 89 4.92 -5.79 12.17
C ILE A 89 4.36 -4.39 11.93
N GLU A 90 5.22 -3.38 11.84
CA GLU A 90 4.82 -2.00 11.64
C GLU A 90 4.05 -1.80 10.33
N ARG A 91 4.53 -2.34 9.22
CA ARG A 91 3.84 -2.20 7.91
C ARG A 91 2.48 -2.88 7.89
N THR A 92 2.38 -4.07 8.45
CA THR A 92 1.12 -4.80 8.53
C THR A 92 0.15 -4.09 9.48
N HIS A 93 0.64 -3.61 10.63
CA HIS A 93 -0.14 -2.80 11.55
C HIS A 93 -0.68 -1.54 10.86
N ARG A 94 0.19 -0.78 10.18
CA ARG A 94 -0.20 0.42 9.42
C ARG A 94 -1.26 0.11 8.36
N MET A 95 -1.13 -0.99 7.62
CA MET A 95 -2.15 -1.40 6.63
C MET A 95 -3.51 -1.66 7.28
N LEU A 96 -3.53 -2.33 8.44
CA LEU A 96 -4.75 -2.72 9.15
C LEU A 96 -5.40 -1.55 9.90
N THR A 97 -4.62 -0.61 10.41
CA THR A 97 -5.13 0.54 11.18
C THR A 97 -5.37 1.78 10.33
N PHE A 98 -4.86 1.85 9.10
CA PHE A 98 -5.11 2.98 8.22
C PHE A 98 -6.62 3.22 8.02
N GLY A 99 -7.07 4.46 8.24
CA GLY A 99 -8.47 4.86 8.15
C GLY A 99 -9.36 4.46 9.34
N SER A 100 -8.80 3.84 10.39
CA SER A 100 -9.54 3.50 11.63
C SER A 100 -9.94 4.74 12.44
N SER A 101 -9.13 5.79 12.37
CA SER A 101 -9.37 7.11 12.93
C SER A 101 -8.82 8.16 11.97
N ALA A 102 -9.34 9.38 12.03
CA ALA A 102 -8.71 10.52 11.39
C ALA A 102 -7.62 11.07 12.31
N PRO A 103 -6.51 11.59 11.76
CA PRO A 103 -5.51 12.27 12.57
C PRO A 103 -6.10 13.53 13.20
N GLU A 104 -5.54 13.92 14.34
CA GLU A 104 -5.91 15.17 15.02
C GLU A 104 -5.42 16.38 14.22
N TRP A 105 -6.17 17.48 14.28
CA TRP A 105 -5.78 18.75 13.70
C TRP A 105 -5.66 19.82 14.78
N ASP A 106 -4.52 20.51 14.80
CA ASP A 106 -4.29 21.64 15.70
C ASP A 106 -4.81 22.98 15.14
N GLY A 107 -5.53 22.93 14.02
CA GLY A 107 -6.08 24.10 13.34
C GLY A 107 -5.06 24.85 12.46
N ARG A 108 -3.83 24.36 12.33
CA ARG A 108 -2.76 25.03 11.58
C ARG A 108 -2.34 24.24 10.35
N TRP A 109 -1.92 24.97 9.32
CA TRP A 109 -1.31 24.46 8.11
C TRP A 109 0.21 24.54 8.23
N THR A 110 0.90 23.46 7.85
CA THR A 110 2.33 23.51 7.53
C THR A 110 2.45 23.99 6.09
N VAL A 111 3.18 25.08 5.90
CA VAL A 111 3.37 25.72 4.59
C VAL A 111 4.85 25.67 4.25
N VAL A 112 5.17 25.17 3.06
CA VAL A 112 6.52 25.25 2.48
C VAL A 112 6.45 26.21 1.30
N ALA A 113 7.14 27.33 1.41
CA ALA A 113 7.37 28.25 0.31
C ALA A 113 8.81 28.08 -0.18
N PHE A 114 9.04 27.93 -1.48
CA PHE A 114 10.37 27.78 -2.04
C PHE A 114 10.50 28.46 -3.40
N SER A 115 11.73 28.79 -3.76
CA SER A 115 12.11 29.20 -5.11
C SER A 115 13.28 28.33 -5.57
N VAL A 116 13.08 27.59 -6.66
CA VAL A 116 14.12 26.77 -7.29
C VAL A 116 14.35 27.32 -8.69
N PRO A 117 15.60 27.68 -9.07
CA PRO A 117 15.91 28.21 -10.40
C PRO A 117 15.44 27.26 -11.52
N GLU A 118 15.03 27.82 -12.66
CA GLU A 118 14.52 27.01 -13.79
C GLU A 118 15.55 26.00 -14.31
N GLN A 119 16.84 26.34 -14.18
CA GLN A 119 17.97 25.48 -14.55
C GLN A 119 18.04 24.20 -13.68
N GLU A 120 17.43 24.20 -12.50
CA GLU A 120 17.43 23.10 -11.53
C GLU A 120 16.12 22.30 -11.54
N ARG A 121 15.57 22.06 -12.74
CA ARG A 121 14.30 21.36 -12.94
C ARG A 121 14.26 19.97 -12.28
N SER A 122 15.39 19.26 -12.20
CA SER A 122 15.51 17.96 -11.53
C SER A 122 15.27 18.07 -10.02
N VAL A 123 15.91 19.04 -9.35
CA VAL A 123 15.75 19.34 -7.92
C VAL A 123 14.29 19.70 -7.62
N ARG A 124 13.71 20.62 -8.41
CA ARG A 124 12.30 20.99 -8.27
C ARG A 124 11.35 19.79 -8.40
N THR A 125 11.63 18.90 -9.35
CA THR A 125 10.81 17.69 -9.55
C THR A 125 10.93 16.74 -8.35
N ALA A 126 12.14 16.55 -7.83
CA ALA A 126 12.40 15.72 -6.66
C ALA A 126 11.73 16.28 -5.40
N LEU A 127 11.88 17.58 -5.13
CA LEU A 127 11.25 18.27 -3.99
C LEU A 127 9.74 18.10 -4.02
N ARG A 128 9.09 18.40 -5.16
CA ARG A 128 7.62 18.24 -5.31
C ARG A 128 7.17 16.80 -5.13
N SER A 129 7.95 15.82 -5.57
CA SER A 129 7.61 14.40 -5.38
C SER A 129 7.66 14.02 -3.90
N ARG A 130 8.71 14.43 -3.19
CA ARG A 130 8.90 14.11 -1.77
C ARG A 130 7.97 14.89 -0.84
N LEU A 131 7.62 16.13 -1.18
CA LEU A 131 6.56 16.87 -0.49
C LEU A 131 5.21 16.14 -0.57
N ARG A 132 4.85 15.55 -1.72
CA ARG A 132 3.65 14.69 -1.82
C ARG A 132 3.73 13.46 -0.92
N ALA A 133 4.91 12.83 -0.82
CA ALA A 133 5.13 11.71 0.09
C ALA A 133 4.94 12.11 1.57
N LEU A 134 5.30 13.36 1.91
CA LEU A 134 5.02 14.00 3.21
C LEU A 134 3.59 14.58 3.33
N ARG A 135 2.67 14.18 2.44
CA ARG A 135 1.25 14.58 2.42
C ARG A 135 0.99 16.07 2.15
N PHE A 136 1.93 16.79 1.54
CA PHE A 136 1.68 18.15 1.05
C PHE A 136 0.96 18.15 -0.30
N ALA A 137 0.13 19.16 -0.50
CA ALA A 137 -0.46 19.50 -1.78
C ALA A 137 0.06 20.86 -2.27
N ALA A 138 0.17 21.02 -3.60
CA ALA A 138 0.58 22.29 -4.20
C ALA A 138 -0.59 23.28 -4.12
N LEU A 139 -0.37 24.39 -3.42
CA LEU A 139 -1.28 25.54 -3.42
C LEU A 139 -0.97 26.47 -4.57
N TYR A 140 0.31 26.76 -4.77
CA TYR A 140 0.86 27.48 -5.93
C TYR A 140 2.17 26.82 -6.37
N ASP A 141 2.77 27.28 -7.45
CA ASP A 141 3.96 26.64 -8.05
C ASP A 141 5.11 26.45 -7.03
N GLY A 142 5.36 27.46 -6.19
CA GLY A 142 6.35 27.43 -5.11
C GLY A 142 5.75 27.39 -3.70
N VAL A 143 4.45 27.12 -3.53
CA VAL A 143 3.80 27.13 -2.20
C VAL A 143 3.02 25.84 -2.00
N TRP A 144 3.39 25.08 -0.98
CA TRP A 144 2.84 23.77 -0.67
C TRP A 144 2.29 23.74 0.74
N VAL A 145 1.17 23.05 0.95
CA VAL A 145 0.44 23.04 2.22
C VAL A 145 0.11 21.64 2.68
N SER A 146 0.13 21.41 4.00
CA SER A 146 -0.27 20.16 4.65
C SER A 146 -0.99 20.49 5.97
N PRO A 147 -2.07 19.79 6.33
CA PRO A 147 -2.69 19.96 7.65
C PRO A 147 -1.90 19.25 8.77
N HIS A 148 -0.93 18.41 8.40
CA HIS A 148 -0.10 17.66 9.34
C HIS A 148 1.06 18.54 9.83
N ASP A 149 1.44 18.39 11.10
CA ASP A 149 2.65 19.02 11.64
C ASP A 149 3.91 18.27 11.19
N THR A 150 4.28 18.46 9.93
CA THR A 150 5.45 17.86 9.28
C THR A 150 6.57 18.88 9.02
N ALA A 151 6.61 19.96 9.82
CA ALA A 151 7.53 21.07 9.61
C ALA A 151 9.00 20.64 9.66
N GLN A 152 9.38 19.80 10.62
CA GLN A 152 10.76 19.32 10.73
C GLN A 152 11.15 18.42 9.55
N GLN A 153 10.28 17.49 9.14
CA GLN A 153 10.53 16.62 7.98
C GLN A 153 10.65 17.44 6.69
N ALA A 154 9.89 18.53 6.57
CA ALA A 154 10.02 19.45 5.44
C ALA A 154 11.36 20.20 5.45
N LEU A 155 11.84 20.64 6.62
CA LEU A 155 13.17 21.26 6.75
C LEU A 155 14.30 20.28 6.41
N ASP A 156 14.22 19.05 6.92
CA ASP A 156 15.19 18.00 6.64
C ASP A 156 15.23 17.69 5.14
N LEU A 157 14.06 17.59 4.50
CA LEU A 157 13.94 17.40 3.05
C LEU A 157 14.58 18.54 2.24
N LEU A 158 14.35 19.79 2.63
CA LEU A 158 14.93 20.95 1.95
C LEU A 158 16.46 20.94 2.07
N SER A 159 16.99 20.62 3.26
CA SER A 159 18.42 20.50 3.50
C SER A 159 19.04 19.37 2.69
N GLU A 160 18.40 18.19 2.65
CA GLU A 160 18.88 17.03 1.89
C GLU A 160 18.98 17.31 0.38
N LEU A 161 18.05 18.11 -0.15
CA LEU A 161 18.03 18.51 -1.56
C LEU A 161 18.85 19.77 -1.86
N GLY A 162 19.46 20.41 -0.86
CA GLY A 162 20.25 21.64 -1.03
C GLY A 162 19.41 22.85 -1.47
N VAL A 163 18.15 22.92 -1.05
CA VAL A 163 17.25 24.04 -1.42
C VAL A 163 17.31 25.14 -0.36
N ASP A 164 18.19 26.12 -0.60
CA ASP A 164 18.46 27.19 0.37
C ASP A 164 17.42 28.32 0.35
N THR A 165 16.75 28.54 -0.79
CA THR A 165 15.71 29.58 -0.93
C THR A 165 14.34 29.00 -0.61
N ALA A 166 14.11 28.69 0.67
CA ALA A 166 12.85 28.16 1.16
C ALA A 166 12.49 28.66 2.56
N THR A 167 11.22 28.54 2.92
CA THR A 167 10.67 28.89 4.23
C THR A 167 9.60 27.89 4.62
N VAL A 168 9.68 27.38 5.84
CA VAL A 168 8.66 26.50 6.43
C VAL A 168 7.93 27.26 7.53
N LEU A 169 6.61 27.30 7.47
CA LEU A 169 5.75 28.08 8.37
C LEU A 169 4.63 27.20 8.93
N ARG A 170 4.20 27.49 10.17
CA ARG A 170 2.92 27.01 10.71
C ARG A 170 1.96 28.19 10.73
N SER A 171 0.87 28.10 9.97
CA SER A 171 0.00 29.24 9.66
C SER A 171 -1.48 28.88 9.78
N THR A 172 -2.33 29.88 10.02
CA THR A 172 -3.80 29.74 9.98
C THR A 172 -4.37 30.61 8.87
N GLU A 173 -5.51 30.21 8.30
CA GLU A 173 -6.24 31.07 7.36
C GLU A 173 -6.81 32.30 8.10
N VAL A 174 -6.70 33.48 7.49
CA VAL A 174 -7.32 34.69 8.03
C VAL A 174 -8.84 34.60 7.79
N PRO A 175 -9.68 34.87 8.80
CA PRO A 175 -11.14 34.88 8.62
C PRO A 175 -11.57 35.83 7.50
N GLY A 176 -12.48 35.38 6.64
CA GLY A 176 -13.00 36.18 5.52
C GLY A 176 -12.21 36.07 4.22
N CYS A 177 -11.12 35.30 4.18
CA CYS A 177 -10.46 34.96 2.92
C CYS A 177 -11.45 34.31 1.92
N PRO A 178 -11.36 34.64 0.62
CA PRO A 178 -12.15 33.98 -0.41
C PRO A 178 -11.95 32.46 -0.38
N ARG A 179 -13.01 31.70 -0.70
CA ARG A 179 -12.92 30.24 -0.78
C ARG A 179 -11.93 29.78 -1.86
N ARG A 180 -11.95 30.47 -3.01
CA ARG A 180 -11.03 30.21 -4.12
C ARG A 180 -9.59 30.42 -3.68
N GLY A 181 -8.80 29.36 -3.72
CA GLY A 181 -7.40 29.39 -3.26
C GLY A 181 -7.23 29.09 -1.78
N SER A 182 -8.26 28.59 -1.10
CA SER A 182 -8.11 27.99 0.22
C SER A 182 -7.23 26.73 0.14
N PRO A 183 -6.31 26.51 1.10
CA PRO A 183 -5.62 25.23 1.29
C PRO A 183 -6.54 24.00 1.39
N ARG A 184 -7.84 24.19 1.65
CA ARG A 184 -8.81 23.08 1.64
C ARG A 184 -9.14 22.59 0.22
N GLU A 185 -9.15 23.49 -0.76
CA GLU A 185 -9.58 23.17 -2.14
C GLU A 185 -8.51 22.40 -2.94
N VAL A 186 -7.24 22.42 -2.51
CA VAL A 186 -6.15 21.74 -3.23
C VAL A 186 -6.17 20.22 -3.06
N PHE A 187 -6.95 19.73 -2.08
CA PHE A 187 -7.20 18.31 -1.88
C PHE A 187 -8.50 17.92 -2.58
N ASP A 188 -8.43 17.55 -3.86
CA ASP A 188 -9.58 16.97 -4.55
C ASP A 188 -9.81 15.52 -4.10
N LEU A 189 -10.79 15.35 -3.22
CA LEU A 189 -11.17 14.06 -2.64
C LEU A 189 -12.28 13.35 -3.41
N THR A 190 -12.77 13.92 -4.52
CA THR A 190 -13.98 13.44 -5.22
C THR A 190 -13.78 12.02 -5.75
N ALA A 191 -12.67 11.78 -6.45
CA ALA A 191 -12.32 10.47 -6.97
C ALA A 191 -12.10 9.45 -5.84
N LEU A 192 -11.36 9.85 -4.81
CA LEU A 192 -11.05 8.99 -3.65
C LEU A 192 -12.31 8.60 -2.87
N ALA A 193 -13.27 9.53 -2.70
CA ALA A 193 -14.57 9.25 -2.10
C ALA A 193 -15.37 8.19 -2.90
N ALA A 194 -15.30 8.25 -4.23
CA ALA A 194 -15.95 7.26 -5.10
C ALA A 194 -15.26 5.89 -4.99
N GLU A 195 -13.93 5.85 -4.92
CA GLU A 195 -13.16 4.63 -4.75
C GLU A 195 -13.47 3.93 -3.42
N TYR A 196 -13.54 4.67 -2.30
CA TYR A 196 -13.93 4.10 -1.01
C TYR A 196 -15.34 3.52 -1.01
N ARG A 197 -16.31 4.21 -1.65
CA ARG A 197 -17.68 3.71 -1.79
C ARG A 197 -17.72 2.44 -2.63
N ALA A 198 -17.07 2.45 -3.79
CA ALA A 198 -17.00 1.29 -4.67
C ALA A 198 -16.35 0.08 -3.98
N PHE A 199 -15.30 0.30 -3.19
CA PHE A 199 -14.67 -0.75 -2.39
C PHE A 199 -15.65 -1.33 -1.36
N ALA A 200 -16.30 -0.48 -0.57
CA ALA A 200 -17.27 -0.93 0.42
C ALA A 200 -18.44 -1.69 -0.23
N ASP A 201 -19.03 -1.14 -1.28
CA ASP A 201 -20.17 -1.74 -1.99
C ASP A 201 -19.82 -3.09 -2.64
N ARG A 202 -18.58 -3.26 -3.11
CA ARG A 202 -18.08 -4.53 -3.66
C ARG A 202 -17.94 -5.61 -2.60
N TYR A 203 -17.38 -5.28 -1.44
CA TYR A 203 -16.94 -6.26 -0.46
C TYR A 203 -17.95 -6.51 0.65
N GLU A 204 -18.77 -5.54 1.02
CA GLU A 204 -19.75 -5.66 2.10
C GLU A 204 -20.75 -6.82 1.92
N PRO A 205 -21.27 -7.13 0.70
CA PRO A 205 -22.12 -8.31 0.50
C PRO A 205 -21.43 -9.64 0.83
N LEU A 206 -20.09 -9.71 0.79
CA LEU A 206 -19.35 -10.92 1.15
C LEU A 206 -19.41 -11.22 2.65
N LEU A 207 -19.65 -10.23 3.52
CA LEU A 207 -19.80 -10.44 4.95
C LEU A 207 -20.99 -11.35 5.27
N GLN A 208 -22.12 -11.19 4.57
CA GLN A 208 -23.29 -12.04 4.76
C GLN A 208 -23.00 -13.49 4.33
N ARG A 209 -22.28 -13.67 3.22
CA ARG A 209 -21.86 -15.00 2.75
C ARG A 209 -20.88 -15.67 3.72
N LEU A 210 -19.99 -14.89 4.33
CA LEU A 210 -19.07 -15.37 5.37
C LEU A 210 -19.82 -15.86 6.60
N GLU A 211 -20.80 -15.09 7.07
CA GLU A 211 -21.63 -15.44 8.23
C GLU A 211 -22.48 -16.68 7.99
N ALA A 212 -22.95 -16.88 6.77
CA ALA A 212 -23.67 -18.07 6.36
C ALA A 212 -22.76 -19.30 6.09
N GLY A 213 -21.43 -19.17 6.24
CA GLY A 213 -20.49 -20.27 5.99
C GLY A 213 -20.37 -20.68 4.52
N LEU A 214 -20.74 -19.80 3.59
CA LEU A 214 -20.82 -20.09 2.14
C LEU A 214 -19.51 -19.84 1.38
N ILE A 215 -18.39 -19.71 2.08
CA ILE A 215 -17.07 -19.46 1.50
C ILE A 215 -16.12 -20.60 1.89
N GLY A 216 -15.71 -21.38 0.90
CA GLY A 216 -14.72 -22.44 1.08
C GLY A 216 -13.27 -21.93 1.06
N PRO A 217 -12.28 -22.76 1.44
CA PRO A 217 -10.87 -22.38 1.55
C PRO A 217 -10.27 -21.73 0.29
N ALA A 218 -10.56 -22.27 -0.91
CA ALA A 218 -10.04 -21.72 -2.17
C ALA A 218 -10.55 -20.31 -2.44
N GLN A 219 -11.85 -20.08 -2.26
CA GLN A 219 -12.44 -18.75 -2.40
C GLN A 219 -11.93 -17.81 -1.30
N ALA A 220 -11.73 -18.30 -0.07
CA ALA A 220 -11.18 -17.51 1.03
C ALA A 220 -9.78 -16.98 0.72
N LEU A 221 -8.88 -17.83 0.23
CA LEU A 221 -7.53 -17.43 -0.18
C LEU A 221 -7.56 -16.36 -1.27
N ARG A 222 -8.39 -16.59 -2.31
CA ARG A 222 -8.55 -15.64 -3.40
C ARG A 222 -9.07 -14.30 -2.90
N THR A 223 -10.22 -14.29 -2.24
CA THR A 223 -10.89 -13.07 -1.79
C THR A 223 -10.04 -12.27 -0.81
N ARG A 224 -9.37 -12.93 0.16
CA ARG A 224 -8.52 -12.23 1.13
C ARG A 224 -7.32 -11.56 0.46
N THR A 225 -6.69 -12.23 -0.49
CA THR A 225 -5.53 -11.69 -1.21
C THR A 225 -5.94 -10.53 -2.12
N GLU A 226 -7.03 -10.67 -2.88
CA GLU A 226 -7.57 -9.60 -3.74
C GLU A 226 -7.99 -8.38 -2.91
N LEU A 227 -8.69 -8.61 -1.79
CA LEU A 227 -9.06 -7.55 -0.84
C LEU A 227 -7.83 -6.77 -0.35
N ARG A 228 -6.75 -7.47 0.00
CA ARG A 228 -5.49 -6.83 0.42
C ARG A 228 -4.86 -6.01 -0.71
N VAL A 229 -4.85 -6.53 -1.93
CA VAL A 229 -4.32 -5.82 -3.11
C VAL A 229 -5.11 -4.54 -3.37
N ASP A 230 -6.43 -4.61 -3.32
CA ASP A 230 -7.31 -3.47 -3.56
C ASP A 230 -7.17 -2.42 -2.45
N TRP A 231 -7.10 -2.84 -1.18
CA TRP A 231 -6.95 -1.94 -0.04
C TRP A 231 -5.61 -1.17 -0.04
N ARG A 232 -4.53 -1.82 -0.50
CA ARG A 232 -3.17 -1.26 -0.49
C ARG A 232 -3.05 0.11 -1.18
N ARG A 233 -3.91 0.38 -2.17
CA ARG A 233 -3.89 1.64 -2.92
C ARG A 233 -4.27 2.83 -2.05
N PHE A 234 -5.17 2.66 -1.08
CA PHE A 234 -5.70 3.77 -0.29
C PHE A 234 -4.62 4.47 0.57
N PRO A 235 -3.79 3.77 1.37
CA PRO A 235 -2.70 4.44 2.09
C PRO A 235 -1.71 5.18 1.18
N GLU A 236 -1.57 4.74 -0.08
CA GLU A 236 -0.65 5.33 -1.06
C GLU A 236 -1.22 6.62 -1.68
N THR A 237 -2.54 6.71 -1.88
CA THR A 237 -3.20 7.85 -2.57
C THR A 237 -3.92 8.82 -1.64
N ASP A 238 -4.38 8.36 -0.48
CA ASP A 238 -5.15 9.18 0.47
C ASP A 238 -4.22 10.13 1.24
N PRO A 239 -4.46 11.47 1.18
CA PRO A 239 -3.68 12.46 1.94
C PRO A 239 -3.80 12.35 3.46
N ASP A 240 -4.69 11.48 3.93
CA ASP A 240 -4.98 11.18 5.32
C ASP A 240 -5.40 12.41 6.11
N LEU A 241 -6.33 13.21 5.56
CA LEU A 241 -6.71 14.48 6.19
C LEU A 241 -7.42 14.27 7.54
N PRO A 242 -7.29 15.23 8.45
CA PRO A 242 -8.12 15.32 9.65
C PRO A 242 -9.62 15.40 9.36
N ALA A 243 -10.44 14.99 10.33
CA ALA A 243 -11.89 14.87 10.17
C ALA A 243 -12.58 16.18 9.78
N GLU A 244 -12.08 17.31 10.26
CA GLU A 244 -12.59 18.67 10.05
C GLU A 244 -12.43 19.15 8.59
N LEU A 245 -11.53 18.51 7.84
CA LEU A 245 -11.22 18.81 6.45
C LEU A 245 -11.86 17.81 5.49
N LEU A 246 -12.48 16.75 5.99
CA LEU A 246 -13.12 15.72 5.19
C LEU A 246 -14.58 16.09 4.84
N PRO A 247 -15.11 15.59 3.72
CA PRO A 247 -16.53 15.70 3.41
C PRO A 247 -17.38 15.00 4.47
N LYS A 248 -18.61 15.49 4.70
CA LYS A 248 -19.53 14.92 5.70
C LYS A 248 -19.80 13.41 5.50
N GLU A 249 -19.91 12.97 4.25
CA GLU A 249 -20.20 11.56 3.90
C GLU A 249 -18.93 10.80 3.47
N TRP A 250 -17.85 10.97 4.22
CA TRP A 250 -16.58 10.30 3.92
C TRP A 250 -16.65 8.79 4.17
N ALA A 251 -16.46 7.99 3.11
CA ALA A 251 -16.67 6.55 3.15
C ALA A 251 -15.49 5.74 3.71
N ARG A 252 -14.34 6.35 3.99
CA ARG A 252 -13.13 5.66 4.49
C ARG A 252 -13.40 4.80 5.74
N PRO A 253 -14.08 5.27 6.79
CA PRO A 253 -14.33 4.43 7.97
C PRO A 253 -15.22 3.22 7.67
N ARG A 254 -16.20 3.36 6.75
CA ARG A 254 -17.02 2.22 6.30
C ARG A 254 -16.16 1.19 5.56
N ALA A 255 -15.37 1.65 4.59
CA ALA A 255 -14.49 0.79 3.82
C ALA A 255 -13.44 0.06 4.69
N GLN A 256 -12.86 0.77 5.67
CA GLN A 256 -11.89 0.19 6.62
C GLN A 256 -12.52 -0.90 7.48
N ARG A 257 -13.73 -0.69 8.01
CA ARG A 257 -14.44 -1.70 8.80
C ARG A 257 -14.72 -2.96 7.97
N VAL A 258 -15.17 -2.78 6.73
CA VAL A 258 -15.41 -3.89 5.79
C VAL A 258 -14.10 -4.63 5.51
N PHE A 259 -13.03 -3.90 5.22
CA PHE A 259 -11.70 -4.47 4.99
C PHE A 259 -11.23 -5.35 6.15
N VAL A 260 -11.12 -4.79 7.36
CA VAL A 260 -10.59 -5.54 8.52
C VAL A 260 -11.47 -6.73 8.87
N ARG A 261 -12.80 -6.58 8.84
CA ARG A 261 -13.72 -7.67 9.18
C ARG A 261 -13.62 -8.84 8.21
N ILE A 262 -13.56 -8.58 6.90
CA ILE A 262 -13.40 -9.65 5.90
C ILE A 262 -12.01 -10.25 6.01
N TYR A 263 -10.99 -9.39 6.13
CA TYR A 263 -9.61 -9.81 6.24
C TYR A 263 -9.47 -10.83 7.38
N ASP A 264 -9.77 -10.46 8.62
CA ASP A 264 -9.62 -11.31 9.79
C ASP A 264 -10.43 -12.61 9.66
N ARG A 265 -11.69 -12.53 9.22
CA ARG A 265 -12.57 -13.72 9.10
C ARG A 265 -12.11 -14.72 8.07
N LEU A 266 -11.49 -14.26 6.99
CA LEU A 266 -10.98 -15.14 5.93
C LEU A 266 -9.64 -15.79 6.26
N GLY A 267 -8.90 -15.29 7.26
CA GLY A 267 -7.55 -15.76 7.58
C GLY A 267 -7.43 -17.27 7.76
N PRO A 268 -8.20 -17.87 8.69
CA PRO A 268 -8.13 -19.31 8.94
C PRO A 268 -8.45 -20.17 7.70
N LEU A 269 -9.50 -19.81 6.95
CA LEU A 269 -9.90 -20.55 5.75
C LEU A 269 -8.87 -20.41 4.61
N ALA A 270 -8.32 -19.21 4.44
CA ALA A 270 -7.28 -18.96 3.45
C ALA A 270 -5.98 -19.69 3.78
N GLU A 271 -5.60 -19.74 5.07
CA GLU A 271 -4.46 -20.51 5.55
C GLU A 271 -4.62 -22.00 5.21
N ILE A 272 -5.79 -22.59 5.46
CA ILE A 272 -6.07 -23.99 5.09
C ILE A 272 -5.76 -24.23 3.61
N ARG A 273 -6.25 -23.37 2.71
CA ARG A 273 -5.97 -23.53 1.28
C ARG A 273 -4.49 -23.37 0.96
N PHE A 274 -3.83 -22.39 1.56
CA PHE A 274 -2.40 -22.17 1.36
C PHE A 274 -1.60 -23.43 1.75
N ARG A 275 -1.89 -24.00 2.94
CA ARG A 275 -1.29 -25.25 3.42
C ARG A 275 -1.60 -26.43 2.51
N GLN A 276 -2.86 -26.58 2.07
CA GLN A 276 -3.25 -27.65 1.15
C GLN A 276 -2.41 -27.63 -0.12
N ILE A 277 -2.22 -26.46 -0.74
CA ILE A 277 -1.42 -26.33 -1.96
C ILE A 277 0.05 -26.63 -1.65
N LEU A 278 0.59 -26.05 -0.58
CA LEU A 278 1.99 -26.22 -0.22
C LEU A 278 2.32 -27.69 0.09
N ALA A 279 1.43 -28.38 0.80
CA ALA A 279 1.59 -29.80 1.15
C ALA A 279 1.66 -30.73 -0.07
N THR A 280 1.11 -30.33 -1.22
CA THR A 280 1.23 -31.13 -2.46
C THR A 280 2.62 -31.11 -3.09
N VAL A 281 3.53 -30.27 -2.58
CA VAL A 281 4.89 -30.07 -3.12
C VAL A 281 5.96 -30.19 -2.03
N ALA A 282 5.69 -29.63 -0.85
CA ALA A 282 6.58 -29.61 0.31
C ALA A 282 5.75 -29.70 1.61
N PRO A 283 5.33 -30.92 2.03
CA PRO A 283 4.56 -31.16 3.25
C PRO A 283 5.16 -30.53 4.51
N GLU A 284 6.49 -30.60 4.66
CA GLU A 284 7.23 -30.05 5.78
C GLU A 284 7.11 -28.53 5.90
N LEU A 285 6.94 -27.84 4.76
CA LEU A 285 6.75 -26.39 4.72
C LEU A 285 5.28 -26.00 5.00
N ALA A 286 4.32 -26.89 4.72
CA ALA A 286 2.91 -26.57 4.89
C ALA A 286 2.56 -26.15 6.33
N GLU A 287 3.13 -26.82 7.33
CA GLU A 287 2.87 -26.52 8.74
C GLU A 287 3.41 -25.16 9.19
N LEU A 288 4.35 -24.56 8.45
CA LEU A 288 4.95 -23.27 8.78
C LEU A 288 4.08 -22.08 8.32
N ALA A 289 3.15 -22.30 7.39
CA ALA A 289 2.28 -21.24 6.89
C ALA A 289 1.27 -20.85 7.96
N CYS A 290 1.15 -19.55 8.22
CA CYS A 290 0.22 -19.01 9.21
C CYS A 290 -0.36 -17.69 8.71
N HIS A 291 -1.65 -17.46 8.95
CA HIS A 291 -2.25 -16.15 8.78
C HIS A 291 -1.96 -15.26 9.99
N HIS A 292 -2.21 -13.97 9.81
CA HIS A 292 -2.28 -13.01 10.91
C HIS A 292 -3.64 -12.30 10.87
N ASP A 293 -4.08 -11.82 12.03
CA ASP A 293 -5.27 -11.01 12.17
C ASP A 293 -4.93 -9.66 12.83
N SER A 294 -5.88 -8.73 12.76
CA SER A 294 -5.71 -7.38 13.33
C SER A 294 -5.34 -7.41 14.82
N ALA A 295 -5.94 -8.32 15.60
CA ALA A 295 -5.70 -8.43 17.04
C ALA A 295 -4.27 -8.90 17.36
N THR A 296 -3.78 -9.90 16.64
CA THR A 296 -2.43 -10.47 16.80
C THR A 296 -1.38 -9.45 16.39
N VAL A 297 -1.57 -8.79 15.24
CA VAL A 297 -0.66 -7.73 14.78
C VAL A 297 -0.64 -6.54 15.73
N ALA A 298 -1.79 -6.13 16.28
CA ALA A 298 -1.86 -5.05 17.27
C ALA A 298 -1.07 -5.40 18.54
N LYS A 299 -1.19 -6.64 19.05
CA LYS A 299 -0.41 -7.12 20.20
C LYS A 299 1.09 -7.11 19.93
N LEU A 300 1.50 -7.61 18.77
CA LEU A 300 2.89 -7.62 18.33
C LEU A 300 3.46 -6.20 18.23
N TYR A 301 2.69 -5.28 17.63
CA TYR A 301 3.08 -3.88 17.49
C TYR A 301 3.22 -3.18 18.85
N ALA A 302 2.29 -3.41 19.77
CA ALA A 302 2.39 -2.90 21.14
C ALA A 302 3.64 -3.45 21.87
N GLY A 303 3.96 -4.72 21.66
CA GLY A 303 5.15 -5.38 22.23
C GLY A 303 6.50 -4.93 21.66
N LEU A 304 6.51 -4.12 20.60
CA LEU A 304 7.76 -3.54 20.09
C LEU A 304 8.36 -2.52 21.06
N GLY A 305 7.55 -1.80 21.83
CA GLY A 305 8.02 -0.73 22.73
C GLY A 305 8.88 0.28 21.97
N ASP A 306 10.09 0.54 22.46
CA ASP A 306 11.07 1.45 21.86
C ASP A 306 11.83 0.84 20.66
N ARG A 307 11.71 -0.46 20.40
CA ARG A 307 12.30 -1.14 19.23
C ARG A 307 11.57 -0.86 17.93
N ARG A 308 10.62 0.09 17.91
CA ARG A 308 10.02 0.56 16.67
C ARG A 308 11.15 0.98 15.74
N ALA A 309 11.13 0.49 14.50
CA ALA A 309 12.16 0.82 13.54
C ALA A 309 12.18 2.35 13.37
N HIS A 310 13.27 2.99 13.80
CA HIS A 310 13.49 4.41 13.54
C HIS A 310 14.29 4.50 12.25
N GLY A 311 13.64 4.98 11.18
CA GLY A 311 14.26 5.22 9.88
C GLY A 311 14.07 4.11 8.85
N ASP A 312 14.17 4.49 7.58
CA ASP A 312 13.96 3.63 6.43
C ASP A 312 15.08 2.59 6.30
N THR A 313 14.76 1.31 6.51
CA THR A 313 15.56 0.17 6.04
C THR A 313 15.94 0.30 4.55
N PRO A 314 17.00 -0.38 4.06
CA PRO A 314 17.32 -0.41 2.62
C PRO A 314 16.13 -0.83 1.73
N PHE A 315 15.22 -1.66 2.27
CA PHE A 315 13.96 -1.97 1.62
C PHE A 315 12.95 -0.81 1.63
N GLU A 316 12.85 -0.06 2.73
CA GLU A 316 12.06 1.17 2.81
C GLU A 316 12.55 2.24 1.87
N GLN A 317 13.86 2.43 1.78
CA GLN A 317 14.48 3.29 0.78
C GLN A 317 14.16 2.81 -0.64
N ALA A 318 14.19 1.50 -0.90
CA ALA A 318 13.82 0.95 -2.21
C ALA A 318 12.31 1.04 -2.52
N ALA A 319 11.44 0.88 -1.51
CA ALA A 319 10.00 1.00 -1.64
C ALA A 319 9.55 2.47 -1.77
N GLU A 320 10.23 3.38 -1.08
CA GLU A 320 10.09 4.82 -1.21
C GLU A 320 10.64 5.30 -2.56
N ALA A 321 11.82 4.84 -2.98
CA ALA A 321 12.35 5.11 -4.31
C ALA A 321 11.39 4.62 -5.40
N ARG A 322 10.78 3.44 -5.23
CA ARG A 322 9.72 2.96 -6.13
C ARG A 322 8.46 3.82 -6.08
N ARG A 323 8.02 4.27 -4.90
CA ARG A 323 6.89 5.20 -4.74
C ARG A 323 7.16 6.49 -5.49
N LEU A 324 8.35 7.07 -5.32
CA LEU A 324 8.79 8.29 -6.01
C LEU A 324 8.91 8.08 -7.53
N GLU A 325 9.39 6.92 -7.99
CA GLU A 325 9.44 6.56 -9.41
C GLU A 325 8.05 6.39 -10.05
N GLU A 326 7.10 5.75 -9.34
CA GLU A 326 5.74 5.53 -9.83
C GLU A 326 4.96 6.86 -9.89
N VAL A 327 5.10 7.72 -8.89
CA VAL A 327 4.56 9.10 -8.91
C VAL A 327 5.18 9.91 -10.07
N ALA A 328 6.49 9.78 -10.30
CA ALA A 328 7.16 10.44 -11.42
C ALA A 328 6.68 9.94 -12.79
N ARG A 329 6.34 8.65 -12.93
CA ARG A 329 5.76 8.09 -14.17
C ARG A 329 4.33 8.56 -14.41
N GLN A 330 3.49 8.60 -13.37
CA GLN A 330 2.11 9.10 -13.47
C GLN A 330 2.06 10.59 -13.80
N THR A 331 3.02 11.38 -13.32
CA THR A 331 3.14 12.80 -13.65
C THR A 331 3.55 13.01 -15.12
N ARG A 332 4.35 12.10 -15.71
CA ARG A 332 4.74 12.15 -17.13
C ARG A 332 3.67 11.69 -18.11
N SER A 333 2.68 10.90 -17.68
CA SER A 333 1.60 10.44 -18.56
C SER A 333 0.40 11.39 -18.62
N ARG A 334 0.41 12.47 -17.82
CA ARG A 334 -0.66 13.47 -17.70
C ARG A 334 -0.28 14.87 -18.22
N GLY A 335 0.96 15.06 -18.68
CA GLY A 335 1.43 16.29 -19.32
C GLY A 335 1.82 16.03 -20.76
#